data_AF-A0A1X6XIV7-F1
#
_entry.id   AF-A0A1X6XIV7-F1
#
_cell.length_a   1.000
_cell.length_b   1.000
_cell.length_c   1.000
_cell.angle_alpha   90.00
_cell.angle_beta   90.00
_cell.angle_gamma   90.00
#
_symmetry.space_group_name_H-M   'P 1'
#
loop_
_entity.id
_entity.type
_entity.pdbx_description
1 polymer ?
#
loop_
_entity_poly.entity_id
_entity_poly.type
_entity_poly.pdbx_seq_one_letter_code
_entity_poly.pdbx_strand_id
1 'polypeptide(L)'
;MLDLKWTFSTTRYRRMVTDGEAVQLSVYGQVVGTSGGGEPPLTAFYMLKQGQFVSADRDLDPDSQAEGDPAHLWPRIQRSVEHALTGLSTGRFEALAADAYLETGTLLGGEKKPYKDAIAAISDDAAVDGRLFIDANQAYSDFTLIYGLTGDYS
;
A
#
# COMPACT_ATOMS: atom_id res chain seq x y z
N MET A 1 -9.95 -14.12 -7.12
CA MET A 1 -10.47 -13.07 -6.23
C MET A 1 -10.52 -11.76 -7.02
N LEU A 2 -11.65 -11.04 -6.99
CA LEU A 2 -11.79 -9.75 -7.64
C LEU A 2 -12.01 -8.67 -6.57
N ASP A 3 -11.25 -7.58 -6.66
CA ASP A 3 -11.42 -6.39 -5.82
C ASP A 3 -11.96 -5.23 -6.66
N LEU A 4 -13.17 -4.78 -6.34
CA LEU A 4 -13.90 -3.78 -7.11
C LEU A 4 -13.41 -2.37 -6.75
N LYS A 5 -12.90 -1.63 -7.73
CA LYS A 5 -12.40 -0.26 -7.53
C LYS A 5 -13.22 0.76 -8.31
N TRP A 6 -13.74 1.75 -7.60
CA TRP A 6 -14.27 2.97 -8.20
C TRP A 6 -13.21 4.08 -8.16
N THR A 7 -12.71 4.48 -9.33
CA THR A 7 -11.71 5.56 -9.42
C THR A 7 -11.73 6.25 -10.78
N PHE A 8 -11.29 7.50 -10.79
CA PHE A 8 -11.00 8.24 -12.02
C PHE A 8 -9.59 7.98 -12.54
N SER A 9 -8.70 7.41 -11.72
CA SER A 9 -7.34 7.09 -12.14
C SER A 9 -7.32 5.85 -13.01
N THR A 10 -6.78 6.00 -14.22
CA THR A 10 -6.60 4.90 -15.17
C THR A 10 -5.28 4.15 -14.98
N THR A 11 -4.33 4.73 -14.24
CA THR A 11 -2.94 4.22 -14.14
C THR A 11 -2.56 3.72 -12.75
N ARG A 12 -3.19 4.23 -11.67
CA ARG A 12 -2.78 3.94 -10.29
C ARG A 12 -2.71 2.44 -10.00
N TYR A 13 -3.80 1.72 -10.26
CA TYR A 13 -3.88 0.29 -9.93
C TYR A 13 -3.02 -0.55 -10.86
N ARG A 14 -2.89 -0.15 -12.14
CA ARG A 14 -1.99 -0.81 -13.10
C ARG A 14 -0.56 -0.70 -12.64
N ARG A 15 -0.13 0.49 -12.22
CA ARG A 15 1.18 0.70 -11.61
C ARG A 15 1.39 -0.15 -10.37
N MET A 16 0.43 -0.19 -9.43
CA MET A 16 0.55 -1.05 -8.24
C MET A 16 0.72 -2.53 -8.60
N VAL A 17 0.06 -3.00 -9.65
CA VAL A 17 0.22 -4.39 -10.11
C VAL A 17 1.56 -4.59 -10.81
N THR A 18 1.94 -3.69 -11.71
CA THR A 18 3.22 -3.74 -12.45
C THR A 18 4.43 -3.65 -11.54
N ASP A 19 4.41 -2.73 -10.58
CA ASP A 19 5.51 -2.48 -9.63
C ASP A 19 5.56 -3.58 -8.54
N GLY A 20 4.61 -4.53 -8.57
CA GLY A 20 4.52 -5.58 -7.55
C GLY A 20 4.21 -5.00 -6.18
N GLU A 21 3.35 -3.98 -6.11
CA GLU A 21 2.96 -3.25 -4.88
C GLU A 21 1.46 -3.44 -4.54
N ALA A 22 0.78 -4.37 -5.23
CA ALA A 22 -0.62 -4.68 -5.02
C ALA A 22 -0.86 -5.52 -3.74
N VAL A 23 -0.66 -4.90 -2.58
CA VAL A 23 -0.79 -5.54 -1.25
C VAL A 23 -2.11 -6.28 -1.08
N GLN A 24 -3.25 -5.66 -1.43
CA GLN A 24 -4.58 -6.27 -1.28
C GLN A 24 -4.69 -7.60 -2.04
N LEU A 25 -4.23 -7.62 -3.30
CA LEU A 25 -4.25 -8.82 -4.13
C LEU A 25 -3.34 -9.92 -3.56
N SER A 26 -2.17 -9.53 -3.07
CA SER A 26 -1.19 -10.45 -2.47
C SER A 26 -1.75 -11.15 -1.22
N VAL A 27 -2.43 -10.39 -0.35
CA VAL A 27 -3.09 -10.93 0.84
C VAL A 27 -4.20 -11.92 0.45
N TYR A 28 -5.02 -11.59 -0.55
CA TYR A 28 -6.06 -12.49 -1.04
C TYR A 28 -5.48 -13.80 -1.60
N GLY A 29 -4.43 -13.72 -2.40
CA GLY A 29 -3.73 -14.90 -2.93
C GLY A 29 -3.24 -15.81 -1.81
N GLN A 30 -2.60 -15.24 -0.80
CA GLN A 30 -2.07 -16.00 0.33
C GLN A 30 -3.17 -16.66 1.17
N VAL A 31 -4.17 -15.90 1.62
CA VAL A 31 -5.21 -16.41 2.54
C VAL A 31 -6.00 -17.56 1.90
N VAL A 32 -6.31 -17.44 0.61
CA VAL A 32 -7.06 -18.49 -0.11
C VAL A 32 -6.15 -19.68 -0.45
N GLY A 33 -4.92 -19.45 -0.92
CA GLY A 33 -3.97 -20.52 -1.23
C GLY A 33 -3.65 -21.40 -0.02
N THR A 34 -3.45 -20.78 1.15
CA THR A 34 -3.19 -21.50 2.41
C THR A 34 -4.39 -22.28 2.95
N SER A 35 -5.61 -21.83 2.66
CA SER A 35 -6.84 -22.51 3.11
C SER A 35 -7.23 -23.72 2.25
N GLY A 36 -6.75 -23.76 0.99
CA GLY A 36 -7.16 -24.77 0.01
C GLY A 36 -6.12 -25.85 -0.32
N GLY A 37 -4.85 -25.69 0.09
CA GLY A 37 -3.77 -26.61 -0.26
C GLY A 37 -3.48 -26.70 -1.77
N GLY A 38 -4.04 -25.79 -2.57
CA GLY A 38 -3.91 -25.72 -4.02
C GLY A 38 -3.12 -24.50 -4.48
N GLU A 39 -3.06 -24.28 -5.80
CA GLU A 39 -2.42 -23.10 -6.38
C GLU A 39 -3.12 -21.81 -5.90
N PRO A 40 -2.37 -20.70 -5.69
CA PRO A 40 -2.96 -19.41 -5.35
C PRO A 40 -4.01 -19.02 -6.40
N PRO A 41 -5.17 -18.48 -6.00
CA PRO A 41 -6.18 -18.07 -6.96
C PRO A 41 -5.68 -16.88 -7.78
N LEU A 42 -6.16 -16.78 -9.02
CA LEU A 42 -6.00 -15.54 -9.80
C LEU A 42 -6.59 -14.36 -9.04
N THR A 43 -5.85 -13.25 -8.99
CA THR A 43 -6.27 -12.02 -8.30
C THR A 43 -6.20 -10.82 -9.21
N ALA A 44 -7.23 -9.97 -9.20
CA ALA A 44 -7.25 -8.74 -9.98
C ALA A 44 -8.08 -7.63 -9.34
N PHE A 45 -7.76 -6.40 -9.72
CA PHE A 45 -8.69 -5.29 -9.57
C PHE A 45 -9.68 -5.28 -10.74
N TYR A 46 -10.96 -5.08 -10.46
CA TYR A 46 -11.93 -4.74 -11.50
C TYR A 46 -12.29 -3.25 -11.40
N MET A 47 -11.94 -2.52 -12.45
CA MET A 47 -12.05 -1.07 -12.53
C MET A 47 -13.47 -0.70 -12.96
N LEU A 48 -14.37 -0.46 -12.01
CA LEU A 48 -15.81 -0.31 -12.25
C LEU A 48 -16.14 0.77 -13.30
N LYS A 49 -15.40 1.89 -13.27
CA LYS A 49 -15.65 3.00 -14.20
C LYS A 49 -15.16 2.70 -15.62
N GLN A 50 -14.10 1.91 -15.76
CA GLN A 50 -13.47 1.60 -17.04
C GLN A 50 -13.92 0.26 -17.61
N GLY A 51 -14.56 -0.59 -16.79
CA GLY A 51 -15.03 -1.92 -17.18
C GLY A 51 -13.90 -2.92 -17.48
N GLN A 52 -12.71 -2.71 -16.93
CA GLN A 52 -11.52 -3.52 -17.24
C GLN A 52 -10.92 -4.18 -16.01
N PHE A 53 -10.27 -5.33 -16.23
CA PHE A 53 -9.42 -5.95 -15.23
C PHE A 53 -8.03 -5.30 -15.23
N VAL A 54 -7.42 -5.28 -14.06
CA VAL A 54 -6.01 -4.95 -13.88
C VAL A 54 -5.41 -6.08 -13.04
N SER A 55 -4.53 -6.86 -13.67
CA SER A 55 -4.03 -8.13 -13.14
C SER A 55 -2.59 -8.36 -13.57
N ALA A 56 -1.84 -9.16 -12.80
CA ALA A 56 -0.55 -9.66 -13.29
C ALA A 56 -0.74 -10.77 -14.32
N ASP A 57 -1.86 -11.51 -14.22
CA ASP A 57 -2.24 -12.56 -15.15
C ASP A 57 -2.69 -11.99 -16.50
N ARG A 58 -2.06 -12.48 -17.58
CA ARG A 58 -2.28 -12.01 -18.96
C ARG A 58 -3.56 -12.54 -19.60
N ASP A 59 -4.10 -13.66 -19.12
CA ASP A 59 -5.37 -14.16 -19.61
C ASP A 59 -6.53 -13.26 -19.11
N LEU A 60 -6.36 -12.68 -17.91
CA LEU A 60 -7.31 -11.74 -17.32
C LEU A 60 -7.07 -10.28 -17.73
N ASP A 61 -5.82 -9.86 -17.90
CA ASP A 61 -5.41 -8.52 -18.36
C ASP A 61 -4.37 -8.65 -19.49
N PRO A 62 -4.80 -8.72 -20.76
CA PRO A 62 -3.90 -8.89 -21.91
C PRO A 62 -2.84 -7.78 -22.04
N ASP A 63 -3.11 -6.60 -21.49
CA ASP A 63 -2.21 -5.45 -21.49
C ASP A 63 -1.24 -5.45 -20.30
N SER A 64 -1.28 -6.49 -19.45
CA SER A 64 -0.44 -6.60 -18.26
C SER A 64 1.05 -6.55 -18.63
N GLN A 65 1.71 -5.57 -18.02
CA GLN A 65 3.17 -5.40 -18.04
C GLN A 65 3.82 -5.88 -16.73
N ALA A 66 3.06 -6.53 -15.84
CA ALA A 66 3.62 -7.02 -14.60
C ALA A 66 4.57 -8.19 -14.88
N GLU A 67 5.78 -8.11 -14.33
CA GLU A 67 6.79 -9.17 -14.48
C GLU A 67 6.61 -10.31 -13.48
N GLY A 68 5.70 -10.20 -12.51
CA GLY A 68 5.57 -11.18 -11.43
C GLY A 68 4.19 -11.26 -10.76
N ASP A 69 3.96 -12.40 -10.11
CA ASP A 69 2.77 -12.72 -9.32
C ASP A 69 2.77 -11.93 -8.00
N PRO A 70 1.76 -11.10 -7.68
CA PRO A 70 1.63 -10.37 -6.42
C PRO A 70 1.95 -11.18 -5.16
N ALA A 71 1.79 -12.52 -5.16
CA ALA A 71 2.20 -13.38 -4.05
C ALA A 71 3.65 -13.15 -3.56
N HIS A 72 4.58 -12.70 -4.42
CA HIS A 72 5.96 -12.38 -4.03
C HIS A 72 6.07 -11.25 -2.99
N LEU A 73 5.02 -10.45 -2.81
CA LEU A 73 4.96 -9.42 -1.76
C LEU A 73 4.79 -9.98 -0.37
N TRP A 74 4.24 -11.19 -0.22
CA TRP A 74 3.82 -11.71 1.08
C TRP A 74 4.95 -11.69 2.13
N PRO A 75 6.19 -12.14 1.85
CA PRO A 75 7.28 -12.03 2.82
C PRO A 75 7.61 -10.59 3.23
N ARG A 76 7.47 -9.62 2.33
CA ARG A 76 7.68 -8.19 2.64
C ARG A 76 6.55 -7.65 3.52
N ILE A 77 5.31 -8.05 3.24
CA ILE A 77 4.13 -7.72 4.07
C ILE A 77 4.34 -8.26 5.48
N GLN A 78 4.70 -9.53 5.64
CA GLN A 78 4.96 -10.14 6.94
C GLN A 78 6.02 -9.37 7.73
N ARG A 79 7.19 -9.11 7.12
CA ARG A 79 8.26 -8.34 7.76
C ARG A 79 7.82 -6.94 8.19
N SER A 80 6.98 -6.28 7.38
CA SER A 80 6.47 -4.94 7.70
C SER A 80 5.52 -4.96 8.89
N VAL A 81 4.63 -5.96 8.95
CA VAL A 81 3.71 -6.17 10.08
C VAL A 81 4.48 -6.54 11.35
N GLU A 82 5.43 -7.47 11.25
CA GLU A 82 6.28 -7.87 12.38
C GLU A 82 7.08 -6.69 12.95
N HIS A 83 7.65 -5.86 12.07
CA HIS A 83 8.35 -4.64 12.47
C HIS A 83 7.42 -3.69 13.24
N ALA A 84 6.23 -3.40 12.70
CA ALA A 84 5.26 -2.52 13.34
C ALA A 84 4.78 -3.08 14.70
N LEU A 85 4.45 -4.38 14.77
CA LEU A 85 4.02 -5.03 16.01
C LEU A 85 5.14 -5.08 17.05
N THR A 86 6.38 -5.27 16.64
CA THR A 86 7.55 -5.22 17.54
C THR A 86 7.71 -3.82 18.13
N GLY A 87 7.62 -2.77 17.30
CA GLY A 87 7.57 -1.39 17.77
C GLY A 87 6.48 -1.19 18.81
N LEU A 88 5.24 -1.57 18.48
CA LEU A 88 4.09 -1.43 19.39
C LEU A 88 4.29 -2.17 20.71
N SER A 89 4.80 -3.40 20.68
CA SER A 89 5.06 -4.20 21.89
C SER A 89 6.12 -3.59 22.80
N THR A 90 6.99 -2.74 22.27
CA THR A 90 8.01 -2.00 23.01
C THR A 90 7.59 -0.57 23.36
N GLY A 91 6.32 -0.22 23.13
CA GLY A 91 5.76 1.11 23.42
C GLY A 91 6.10 2.18 22.37
N ARG A 92 6.58 1.79 21.19
CA ARG A 92 6.86 2.69 20.07
C ARG A 92 5.75 2.64 19.04
N PHE A 93 5.19 3.79 18.71
CA PHE A 93 4.28 3.97 17.58
C PHE A 93 4.91 4.96 16.60
N GLU A 94 4.90 4.61 15.31
CA GLU A 94 5.48 5.43 14.24
C GLU A 94 4.36 5.86 13.29
N ALA A 95 4.23 7.17 13.09
CA ALA A 95 3.24 7.78 12.21
C ALA A 95 3.93 8.47 11.03
N LEU A 96 4.86 7.77 10.38
CA LEU A 96 5.84 8.36 9.45
C LEU A 96 5.23 9.27 8.36
N ALA A 97 4.06 8.94 7.83
CA ALA A 97 3.38 9.81 6.85
C ALA A 97 2.87 11.12 7.49
N ALA A 98 2.30 11.05 8.69
CA ALA A 98 1.94 12.22 9.49
C ALA A 98 3.16 13.03 9.93
N ASP A 99 4.22 12.37 10.37
CA ASP A 99 5.49 13.02 10.70
C ASP A 99 6.03 13.79 9.49
N ALA A 100 6.02 13.17 8.31
CA ALA A 100 6.39 13.82 7.06
C ALA A 100 5.47 15.02 6.71
N TYR A 101 4.16 14.93 6.96
CA TYR A 101 3.24 16.06 6.78
C TYR A 101 3.61 17.24 7.70
N LEU A 102 3.93 16.97 8.97
CA LEU A 102 4.27 17.98 9.96
C LEU A 102 5.64 18.63 9.66
N GLU A 103 6.66 17.82 9.40
CA GLU A 103 8.03 18.29 9.11
C GLU A 103 8.10 19.13 7.83
N THR A 104 7.34 18.74 6.81
CA THR A 104 7.33 19.47 5.53
C THR A 104 6.34 20.64 5.51
N GLY A 105 5.48 20.77 6.53
CA GLY A 105 4.44 21.82 6.58
C GLY A 105 3.41 21.70 5.46
N THR A 106 3.15 20.48 4.96
CA THR A 106 2.33 20.24 3.76
C THR A 106 0.89 19.83 4.06
N LEU A 107 0.51 19.79 5.34
CA LEU A 107 -0.85 19.48 5.77
C LEU A 107 -1.86 20.43 5.10
N LEU A 108 -2.84 19.87 4.39
CA LEU A 108 -3.99 20.57 3.80
C LEU A 108 -3.66 21.83 2.97
N GLY A 109 -2.98 21.64 1.83
CA GLY A 109 -2.90 22.67 0.77
C GLY A 109 -1.50 23.23 0.48
N GLY A 110 -0.48 22.77 1.22
CA GLY A 110 0.92 23.09 0.94
C GLY A 110 1.47 22.44 -0.34
N GLU A 111 2.66 22.86 -0.75
CA GLU A 111 3.36 22.28 -1.90
C GLU A 111 3.63 20.79 -1.65
N LYS A 112 3.18 19.91 -2.54
CA LYS A 112 3.28 18.45 -2.33
C LYS A 112 4.65 17.86 -2.62
N LYS A 113 5.57 18.61 -3.24
CA LYS A 113 6.87 18.08 -3.65
C LYS A 113 7.74 17.66 -2.45
N PRO A 114 7.95 18.51 -1.43
CA PRO A 114 8.70 18.11 -0.23
C PRO A 114 8.14 16.85 0.45
N TYR A 115 6.81 16.75 0.58
CA TYR A 115 6.16 15.55 1.09
C TYR A 115 6.48 14.30 0.26
N LYS A 116 6.33 14.38 -1.07
CA LYS A 116 6.60 13.25 -1.96
C LYS A 116 8.05 12.78 -1.87
N ASP A 117 9.00 13.71 -1.76
CA ASP A 117 10.41 13.39 -1.64
C ASP A 117 10.69 12.70 -0.28
N ALA A 118 10.07 13.16 0.81
CA ALA A 118 10.17 12.52 2.13
C ALA A 118 9.55 11.11 2.15
N ILE A 119 8.36 10.93 1.58
CA ILE A 119 7.71 9.63 1.46
C ILE A 119 8.53 8.66 0.59
N ALA A 120 9.14 9.14 -0.49
CA ALA A 120 10.04 8.32 -1.30
C ALA A 120 11.25 7.83 -0.50
N ALA A 121 11.89 8.71 0.28
CA ALA A 121 13.00 8.32 1.15
C ALA A 121 12.60 7.28 2.20
N ILE A 122 11.44 7.46 2.87
CA ILE A 122 10.90 6.47 3.82
C ILE A 122 10.64 5.12 3.14
N SER A 123 10.11 5.15 1.92
CA SER A 123 9.86 3.95 1.13
C SER A 123 11.17 3.24 0.74
N ASP A 124 12.20 3.99 0.36
CA ASP A 124 13.52 3.45 0.01
C ASP A 124 14.19 2.79 1.24
N ASP A 125 14.15 3.45 2.40
CA ASP A 125 14.67 2.91 3.66
C ASP A 125 13.93 1.63 4.06
N ALA A 126 12.60 1.60 3.94
CA ALA A 126 11.83 0.39 4.16
C ALA A 126 12.21 -0.73 3.18
N ALA A 127 12.47 -0.39 1.91
CA ALA A 127 12.87 -1.35 0.90
C ALA A 127 14.26 -1.97 1.16
N VAL A 128 15.22 -1.19 1.69
CA VAL A 128 16.54 -1.70 2.12
C VAL A 128 16.41 -2.82 3.15
N ASP A 129 15.46 -2.69 4.07
CA ASP A 129 15.16 -3.72 5.09
C ASP A 129 14.24 -4.85 4.58
N GLY A 130 13.90 -4.85 3.28
CA GLY A 130 12.96 -5.79 2.70
C GLY A 130 11.54 -5.64 3.22
N ARG A 131 11.18 -4.47 3.74
CA ARG A 131 9.83 -4.07 4.19
C ARG A 131 9.07 -3.34 3.09
N LEU A 132 7.85 -2.93 3.40
CA LEU A 132 6.96 -2.10 2.60
C LEU A 132 6.60 -0.88 3.43
N PHE A 133 6.56 0.27 2.74
CA PHE A 133 5.92 1.45 3.26
C PHE A 133 4.62 1.69 2.48
N ILE A 134 3.52 1.92 3.20
CA ILE A 134 2.23 2.27 2.59
C ILE A 134 1.93 3.71 2.95
N ASP A 135 1.98 4.59 1.95
CA ASP A 135 1.50 5.97 2.04
C ASP A 135 -0.03 5.97 2.20
N ALA A 136 -0.48 5.74 3.43
CA ALA A 136 -1.86 5.91 3.82
C ALA A 136 -2.11 7.41 4.03
N ASN A 137 -3.20 7.92 3.47
CA ASN A 137 -3.56 9.33 3.61
C ASN A 137 -4.11 9.61 5.03
N GLN A 138 -3.20 9.69 6.00
CA GLN A 138 -3.50 9.82 7.43
C GLN A 138 -4.22 11.14 7.76
N ALA A 139 -4.08 12.16 6.91
CA ALA A 139 -4.79 13.43 7.05
C ALA A 139 -6.33 13.33 6.89
N TYR A 140 -6.84 12.25 6.30
CA TYR A 140 -8.28 11.98 6.14
C TYR A 140 -8.72 10.74 6.94
N SER A 141 -7.91 10.30 7.90
CA SER A 141 -8.25 9.18 8.76
C SER A 141 -9.09 9.64 9.95
N ASP A 142 -10.00 8.79 10.44
CA ASP A 142 -10.73 9.04 11.70
C ASP A 142 -9.78 9.03 12.93
N PHE A 143 -8.54 8.57 12.74
CA PHE A 143 -7.52 8.45 13.79
C PHE A 143 -6.46 9.58 13.74
N THR A 144 -6.77 10.74 13.16
CA THR A 144 -5.85 11.88 13.08
C THR A 144 -5.27 12.32 14.42
N LEU A 145 -5.99 12.11 15.53
CA LEU A 145 -5.50 12.34 16.89
C LEU A 145 -4.33 11.40 17.24
N ILE A 146 -4.42 10.12 16.88
CA ILE A 146 -3.38 9.12 17.14
C ILE A 146 -2.12 9.46 16.33
N TYR A 147 -2.29 10.01 15.13
CA TYR A 147 -1.18 10.44 14.28
C TYR A 147 -0.58 11.80 14.65
N GLY A 148 -1.09 12.47 15.69
CA GLY A 148 -0.63 13.82 16.06
C GLY A 148 -0.98 14.92 15.05
N LEU A 149 -1.88 14.64 14.09
CA LEU A 149 -2.33 15.60 13.08
C LEU A 149 -3.44 16.52 13.61
N THR A 150 -4.19 16.08 14.62
CA THR A 150 -5.24 16.87 15.28
C THR A 150 -5.21 16.61 16.78
N GLY A 151 -4.58 17.47 17.60
CA GLY A 151 -4.53 17.31 19.07
C GLY A 151 -3.73 18.40 19.77
N ASP A 152 -4.15 18.75 20.98
CA ASP A 152 -4.02 20.05 21.68
C ASP A 152 -2.75 20.90 21.42
N TYR A 153 -2.98 22.05 20.76
CA TYR A 153 -2.17 23.25 21.00
C TYR A 153 -2.59 23.86 22.35
N SER A 154 -2.16 23.24 23.45
CA SER A 154 -2.23 23.83 24.79
C SER A 154 -0.85 24.20 25.28
#